data_AF-A0A7K1NZB9-F1
#
_entry.id   AF-A0A7K1NZB9-F1
#
_cell.length_a   1.000
_cell.length_b   1.000
_cell.length_c   1.000
_cell.angle_alpha   90.00
_cell.angle_beta   90.00
_cell.angle_gamma   90.00
#
_symmetry.space_group_name_H-M   'P 1'
#
loop_
_entity.id
_entity.type
_entity.pdbx_description
1 polymer ?
#
loop_
_entity_poly.entity_id
_entity_poly.type
_entity_poly.pdbx_seq_one_letter_code
_entity_poly.pdbx_strand_id
1 'polypeptide(L)'
;MPYRPEKDFQDLIASNNNIQKDICSVLEMDYKDFKLLREDAYINGITADFTLFERNKVRAIIECKGGAIGVSEYVRGIGQIFQYKYFFENHLSLKNYAFYQNFNSVLVFPESVLISGIIILWLFLLLFASMCA
;
A
#
# COMPACT_ATOMS: atom_id res chain seq x y z
N MET A 1 -4.73 20.58 6.99
CA MET A 1 -3.64 19.78 6.39
C MET A 1 -4.18 19.16 5.10
N PRO A 2 -3.43 19.21 3.99
CA PRO A 2 -3.85 18.56 2.75
C PRO A 2 -4.02 17.05 2.96
N TYR A 3 -4.94 16.42 2.21
CA TYR A 3 -5.19 14.97 2.18
C TYR A 3 -5.62 14.38 3.54
N ARG A 4 -6.43 15.11 4.29
CA ARG A 4 -6.91 14.68 5.61
C ARG A 4 -7.78 13.41 5.50
N PRO A 5 -8.77 13.32 4.58
CA PRO A 5 -9.49 12.08 4.30
C PRO A 5 -8.64 11.12 3.45
N GLU A 6 -8.79 9.82 3.71
CA GLU A 6 -8.13 8.76 2.92
C GLU A 6 -8.53 8.80 1.45
N LYS A 7 -9.82 9.03 1.16
CA LYS A 7 -10.34 9.12 -0.21
C LYS A 7 -9.70 10.23 -1.02
N ASP A 8 -9.52 11.43 -0.44
CA ASP A 8 -8.85 12.54 -1.12
C ASP A 8 -7.40 12.19 -1.48
N PHE A 9 -6.74 11.40 -0.62
CA PHE A 9 -5.38 10.94 -0.87
C PHE A 9 -5.32 9.87 -1.96
N GLN A 10 -6.27 8.93 -1.96
CA GLN A 10 -6.42 7.96 -3.04
C GLN A 10 -6.71 8.67 -4.39
N ASP A 11 -7.62 9.65 -4.41
CA ASP A 11 -7.94 10.42 -5.61
C ASP A 11 -6.73 11.20 -6.13
N LEU A 12 -5.90 11.75 -5.23
CA LEU A 12 -4.63 12.38 -5.60
C LEU A 12 -3.69 11.38 -6.29
N ILE A 13 -3.44 10.21 -5.68
CA ILE A 13 -2.55 9.20 -6.26
C ILE A 13 -3.08 8.73 -7.63
N ALA A 14 -4.40 8.53 -7.75
CA ALA A 14 -5.01 8.05 -8.98
C ALA A 14 -5.00 9.08 -10.12
N SER A 15 -5.00 10.38 -9.81
CA SER A 15 -5.07 11.46 -10.81
C SER A 15 -3.73 12.13 -11.11
N ASN A 16 -2.70 11.93 -10.29
CA ASN A 16 -1.42 12.60 -10.43
C ASN A 16 -0.33 11.67 -11.00
N ASN A 17 -0.02 11.86 -12.29
CA ASN A 17 1.00 11.07 -12.99
C ASN A 17 2.40 11.20 -12.40
N ASN A 18 2.75 12.33 -11.76
CA ASN A 18 4.07 12.47 -11.13
C ASN A 18 4.17 11.57 -9.90
N ILE A 19 3.13 11.55 -9.06
CA ILE A 19 3.08 10.65 -7.91
C ILE A 19 3.12 9.19 -8.35
N GLN A 20 2.40 8.83 -9.42
CA GLN A 20 2.45 7.47 -9.96
C GLN A 20 3.84 7.10 -10.47
N LYS A 21 4.53 8.03 -11.14
CA LYS A 21 5.93 7.83 -11.59
C LYS A 21 6.89 7.67 -10.41
N ASP A 22 6.70 8.45 -9.35
CA ASP A 22 7.50 8.33 -8.13
C ASP A 22 7.28 6.97 -7.47
N ILE A 23 6.03 6.50 -7.37
CA ILE A 23 5.70 5.14 -6.91
C ILE A 23 6.38 4.09 -7.79
N CYS A 24 6.33 4.24 -9.12
CA CYS A 24 7.00 3.32 -10.05
C CYS A 24 8.52 3.32 -9.82
N SER A 25 9.13 4.48 -9.60
CA SER A 25 10.56 4.60 -9.32
C SER A 25 10.95 3.89 -8.02
N VAL A 26 10.16 4.03 -6.96
CA VAL A 26 10.39 3.34 -5.68
C VAL A 26 10.23 1.81 -5.82
N LEU A 27 9.31 1.38 -6.67
CA LEU A 27 9.08 -0.03 -6.98
C LEU A 27 9.99 -0.57 -8.10
N GLU A 28 10.94 0.22 -8.60
CA GLU A 28 11.86 -0.15 -9.68
C GLU A 28 11.12 -0.68 -10.93
N MET A 29 9.98 -0.06 -11.25
CA MET A 29 9.11 -0.41 -12.38
C MET A 29 9.16 0.68 -13.46
N ASP A 30 9.08 0.26 -14.73
CA ASP A 30 8.93 1.19 -15.85
C ASP A 30 7.48 1.70 -15.95
N TYR A 31 7.29 3.03 -15.91
CA TYR A 31 5.98 3.67 -16.01
C TYR A 31 5.24 3.33 -17.31
N LYS A 32 5.93 2.92 -18.38
CA LYS A 32 5.24 2.51 -19.62
C LYS A 32 4.43 1.22 -19.47
N ASP A 33 4.85 0.34 -18.56
CA ASP A 33 4.25 -0.96 -18.29
C ASP A 33 3.26 -0.90 -17.11
N PHE A 34 3.10 0.28 -16.51
CA PHE A 34 2.28 0.56 -15.33
C PHE A 34 0.79 0.59 -15.65
N LYS A 35 0.02 -0.10 -14.81
CA LYS A 35 -1.43 0.08 -14.73
C LYS A 35 -1.88 0.09 -13.28
N LEU A 36 -2.69 1.07 -12.93
CA LEU A 36 -3.31 1.23 -11.61
C LEU A 36 -4.77 0.80 -11.68
N LEU A 37 -5.17 -0.15 -10.84
CA LEU A 37 -6.58 -0.49 -10.62
C LEU A 37 -6.99 -0.02 -9.22
N ARG A 38 -8.14 0.63 -9.12
CA ARG A 38 -8.69 1.13 -7.84
C ARG A 38 -9.67 0.14 -7.24
N GLU A 39 -9.77 0.14 -5.91
CA GLU A 39 -10.79 -0.59 -5.14
C GLU A 39 -10.93 -2.05 -5.58
N ASP A 40 -9.79 -2.74 -5.64
CA ASP A 40 -9.71 -4.08 -6.19
C ASP A 40 -10.05 -5.15 -5.14
N ALA A 41 -11.03 -5.99 -5.44
CA ALA A 41 -11.50 -7.02 -4.52
C ALA A 41 -10.63 -8.29 -4.58
N TYR A 42 -10.23 -8.76 -3.39
CA TYR A 42 -9.50 -9.99 -3.11
C TYR A 42 -10.33 -10.94 -2.25
N ILE A 43 -9.77 -12.12 -1.98
CA ILE A 43 -10.41 -13.17 -1.19
C ILE A 43 -10.83 -12.67 0.19
N ASN A 44 -11.78 -13.36 0.83
CA ASN A 44 -12.31 -13.03 2.15
C ASN A 44 -12.94 -11.63 2.25
N GLY A 45 -13.38 -11.06 1.11
CA GLY A 45 -14.04 -9.75 1.07
C GLY A 45 -13.10 -8.57 1.32
N ILE A 46 -11.78 -8.78 1.25
CA ILE A 46 -10.79 -7.72 1.41
C ILE A 46 -10.71 -6.94 0.11
N THR A 47 -10.86 -5.62 0.19
CA THR A 47 -10.66 -4.71 -0.94
C THR A 47 -9.35 -3.95 -0.72
N ALA A 48 -8.51 -3.90 -1.74
CA ALA A 48 -7.31 -3.07 -1.75
C ALA A 48 -7.60 -1.72 -2.39
N ASP A 49 -6.98 -0.66 -1.88
CA ASP A 49 -7.13 0.68 -2.44
C ASP A 49 -6.59 0.74 -3.86
N PHE A 50 -5.39 0.17 -4.07
CA PHE A 50 -4.84 -0.01 -5.40
C PHE A 50 -4.17 -1.36 -5.62
N THR A 51 -4.37 -1.90 -6.81
CA THR A 51 -3.54 -2.97 -7.38
C THR A 51 -2.74 -2.42 -8.54
N LEU A 52 -1.41 -2.54 -8.45
CA LEU A 52 -0.49 -2.10 -9.48
C LEU A 52 -0.05 -3.29 -10.31
N PHE A 53 -0.16 -3.13 -11.62
CA PHE A 53 0.28 -4.11 -12.58
C PHE A 53 1.50 -3.59 -13.32
N GLU A 54 2.45 -4.51 -13.53
CA GLU A 54 3.51 -4.39 -14.52
C GLU A 54 3.22 -5.49 -15.56
N ARG A 55 3.18 -5.18 -16.86
CA ARG A 55 2.98 -6.19 -17.92
C ARG A 55 1.86 -7.23 -17.64
N ASN A 56 0.72 -6.77 -17.11
CA ASN A 56 -0.46 -7.57 -16.73
C ASN A 56 -0.28 -8.55 -15.55
N LYS A 57 0.81 -8.48 -14.79
CA LYS A 57 0.98 -9.21 -13.53
C LYS A 57 1.00 -8.22 -12.37
N VAL A 58 0.52 -8.66 -11.21
CA VAL A 58 0.49 -7.82 -10.01
C VAL A 58 1.91 -7.60 -9.51
N ARG A 59 2.35 -6.34 -9.55
CA ARG A 59 3.65 -5.87 -9.08
C ARG A 59 3.58 -5.39 -7.63
N ALA A 60 2.48 -4.74 -7.26
CA ALA A 60 2.24 -4.32 -5.89
C ALA A 60 0.75 -4.24 -5.56
N ILE A 61 0.42 -4.40 -4.27
CA ILE A 61 -0.88 -4.02 -3.72
C ILE A 61 -0.63 -2.92 -2.68
N ILE A 62 -1.38 -1.83 -2.79
CA ILE A 62 -1.21 -0.63 -1.97
C ILE A 62 -2.44 -0.42 -1.10
N GLU A 63 -2.19 -0.23 0.19
CA GLU A 63 -3.12 0.35 1.16
C GLU A 63 -2.76 1.82 1.38
N CYS A 64 -3.75 2.71 1.30
CA CYS A 64 -3.57 4.13 1.58
C CYS A 64 -4.14 4.46 2.95
N LYS A 65 -3.57 5.46 3.62
CA LYS A 65 -4.15 6.08 4.81
C LYS A 65 -4.03 7.61 4.72
N GLY A 66 -5.09 8.32 5.08
CA GLY A 66 -5.13 9.79 5.05
C GLY A 66 -4.35 10.46 6.18
N GLY A 67 -4.21 11.79 6.12
CA GLY A 67 -3.43 12.57 7.10
C GLY A 67 -4.03 12.64 8.50
N ALA A 68 -5.33 12.36 8.69
CA ALA A 68 -5.97 12.25 10.01
C ALA A 68 -6.15 10.79 10.48
N ILE A 69 -5.23 9.92 10.08
CA ILE A 69 -5.22 8.52 10.51
C ILE A 69 -5.10 8.41 12.05
N GLY A 70 -5.97 7.58 12.66
CA GLY A 70 -5.85 7.18 14.06
C GLY A 70 -4.96 5.95 14.25
N VAL A 71 -4.54 5.66 15.47
CA VAL A 71 -3.68 4.50 15.78
C VAL A 71 -4.32 3.17 15.35
N SER A 72 -5.63 2.99 15.55
CA SER A 72 -6.34 1.78 15.13
C SER A 72 -6.28 1.59 13.62
N GLU A 73 -6.48 2.66 12.86
CA GLU A 73 -6.46 2.65 11.40
C GLU A 73 -5.04 2.39 10.87
N TYR A 74 -4.01 2.88 11.56
CA TYR A 74 -2.62 2.58 11.26
C TYR A 74 -2.29 1.10 11.45
N VAL A 75 -2.63 0.54 12.61
CA VAL A 75 -2.41 -0.89 12.91
C VAL A 75 -3.21 -1.76 11.93
N ARG A 76 -4.43 -1.34 11.58
CA ARG A 76 -5.26 -2.00 10.57
C ARG A 76 -4.58 -2.00 9.19
N GLY A 77 -4.03 -0.87 8.77
CA GLY A 77 -3.25 -0.75 7.54
C GLY A 77 -2.03 -1.68 7.51
N ILE A 78 -1.33 -1.82 8.65
CA ILE A 78 -0.26 -2.81 8.81
C ILE A 78 -0.80 -4.24 8.64
N GLY A 79 -1.94 -4.56 9.25
CA GLY A 79 -2.59 -5.86 9.08
C GLY A 79 -2.91 -6.17 7.62
N GLN A 80 -3.42 -5.19 6.88
CA GLN A 80 -3.77 -5.33 5.45
C GLN A 80 -2.54 -5.63 4.59
N ILE A 81 -1.40 -4.95 4.79
CA ILE A 81 -0.19 -5.25 4.01
C ILE A 81 0.38 -6.66 4.30
N PHE A 82 0.18 -7.21 5.50
CA PHE A 82 0.51 -8.61 5.79
C PHE A 82 -0.44 -9.58 5.07
N GLN A 83 -1.73 -9.27 5.00
CA GLN A 83 -2.70 -10.06 4.25
C GLN A 83 -2.38 -10.09 2.75
N TYR A 84 -1.97 -8.95 2.17
CA TYR A 84 -1.56 -8.90 0.76
C TYR A 84 -0.32 -9.74 0.48
N LYS A 85 0.66 -9.73 1.40
CA LYS A 85 1.82 -10.61 1.31
C LYS A 85 1.42 -12.09 1.37
N TYR A 86 0.51 -12.44 2.27
CA TYR A 86 -0.06 -13.79 2.34
C TYR A 86 -0.74 -14.21 1.03
N PHE A 87 -1.47 -13.31 0.37
CA PHE A 87 -2.07 -13.59 -0.94
C PHE A 87 -1.02 -13.92 -2.00
N PHE A 88 0.06 -13.14 -2.05
CA PHE A 88 1.17 -13.39 -2.95
C PHE A 88 1.83 -14.75 -2.69
N GLU A 89 2.22 -15.02 -1.45
CA GLU A 89 2.94 -16.23 -1.04
C GLU A 89 2.15 -17.52 -1.30
N ASN A 90 0.82 -17.44 -1.21
CA ASN A 90 -0.08 -18.57 -1.41
C ASN A 90 -0.77 -18.55 -2.79
N HIS A 91 -0.36 -17.64 -3.68
CA HIS A 91 -0.92 -17.46 -5.02
C HIS A 91 -2.45 -17.30 -5.04
N LEU A 92 -2.99 -16.58 -4.05
CA LEU A 92 -4.42 -16.39 -3.86
C LEU A 92 -4.88 -15.15 -4.64
N SER A 93 -5.76 -15.36 -5.61
CA SER A 93 -6.39 -14.28 -6.36
C SER A 93 -7.80 -14.70 -6.78
N LEU A 94 -8.79 -13.83 -6.55
CA LEU A 94 -10.16 -14.05 -7.05
C LEU A 94 -10.24 -14.01 -8.58
N LYS A 95 -9.37 -13.22 -9.22
CA LYS A 95 -9.41 -12.90 -10.65
C LYS A 95 -8.31 -13.62 -11.46
N ASN A 96 -7.71 -14.67 -10.91
CA ASN A 96 -6.57 -15.40 -11.49
C ASN A 96 -5.38 -14.52 -11.90
N TYR A 97 -5.10 -13.45 -11.14
CA TYR A 97 -3.92 -12.64 -11.33
C TYR A 97 -2.65 -13.43 -11.06
N ALA A 98 -1.71 -13.35 -12.01
CA ALA A 98 -0.35 -13.75 -11.77
C ALA A 98 0.39 -12.62 -11.03
N PHE A 99 1.25 -12.98 -10.09
CA PHE A 99 2.09 -12.04 -9.36
C PHE A 99 3.52 -12.04 -9.92
N TYR A 100 4.18 -10.90 -9.82
CA TYR A 100 5.63 -10.81 -10.04
C TYR A 100 6.41 -11.44 -8.89
N GLN A 101 7.58 -12.01 -9.17
CA GLN A 101 8.42 -12.63 -8.13
C GLN A 101 8.89 -11.62 -7.07
N ASN A 102 9.13 -10.37 -7.48
CA ASN A 102 9.53 -9.27 -6.62
C ASN A 102 8.34 -8.44 -6.10
N PHE A 103 7.15 -9.06 -5.93
CA PHE A 103 5.95 -8.41 -5.43
C PHE A 103 6.17 -7.55 -4.17
N ASN A 104 5.48 -6.41 -4.07
CA ASN A 104 5.47 -5.54 -2.89
C ASN A 104 4.05 -5.36 -2.32
N SER A 105 3.89 -5.53 -1.00
CA SER A 105 2.75 -4.96 -0.27
C SER A 105 3.18 -3.63 0.35
N VAL A 106 2.41 -2.57 0.10
CA VAL A 106 2.83 -1.20 0.41
C VAL A 106 1.75 -0.49 1.22
N LEU A 107 2.16 0.17 2.30
CA LEU A 107 1.33 1.11 3.04
C LEU A 107 1.80 2.53 2.69
N VAL A 108 0.90 3.35 2.18
CA VAL A 108 1.20 4.74 1.77
C VAL A 108 0.38 5.70 2.61
N PHE A 109 1.03 6.73 3.15
CA PHE A 109 0.39 7.80 3.90
C PHE A 109 1.16 9.11 3.72
N PRO A 110 0.51 10.27 3.89
CA PRO A 110 1.21 11.55 3.80
C PRO A 110 2.16 11.74 4.99
N GLU A 111 3.26 12.47 4.76
CA GLU A 111 4.29 12.77 5.77
C GLU A 111 3.72 13.35 7.07
N SER A 112 2.60 14.09 7.02
CA SER A 112 1.93 14.63 8.20
C SER A 112 1.60 13.59 9.28
N VAL A 113 1.49 12.32 8.88
CA VAL A 113 1.29 11.18 9.79
C VAL A 113 2.52 10.95 10.68
N LEU A 114 3.73 11.13 10.15
CA LEU A 114 4.98 10.99 10.89
C LEU A 114 5.15 12.11 11.93
N ILE A 115 4.62 13.30 11.68
CA ILE A 115 4.68 14.43 12.63
C ILE A 115 3.81 14.17 13.87
N SER A 116 2.87 13.23 13.81
CA SER A 116 2.15 12.76 14.99
C SER A 116 3.08 11.88 15.84
N GLY A 117 3.71 12.47 16.87
CA GLY A 117 4.74 11.82 17.70
C GLY A 117 4.37 10.47 18.34
N ILE A 118 3.10 10.07 18.30
CA ILE A 118 2.62 8.75 18.70
C ILE A 118 3.10 7.67 17.72
N ILE A 119 3.07 7.89 16.40
CA ILE A 119 3.41 6.87 15.39
C ILE A 119 4.91 6.60 15.36
N ILE A 120 5.75 7.62 15.57
CA ILE A 120 7.20 7.45 15.65
C ILE A 120 7.58 6.51 16.79
N LEU A 121 6.98 6.67 17.98
CA LEU A 121 7.26 5.81 19.14
C LEU A 121 6.94 4.32 18.87
N TRP A 122 5.80 4.05 18.21
CA TRP A 122 5.41 2.69 17.85
C TRP A 122 6.30 2.09 16.76
N LEU A 123 6.74 2.88 15.77
CA LEU A 123 7.67 2.42 14.72
C LEU A 123 9.03 2.00 15.33
N PHE A 124 9.54 2.79 16.28
CA PHE A 124 10.77 2.46 17.01
C PHE A 124 10.63 1.17 17.83
N LEU A 125 9.51 0.97 18.53
CA LEU A 125 9.25 -0.25 19.29
C LEU A 125 9.15 -1.50 18.40
N LEU A 126 8.49 -1.39 17.24
CA LEU A 126 8.38 -2.47 16.25
C LEU A 126 9.74 -2.86 15.65
N LEU A 127 10.55 -1.86 15.29
CA LEU A 127 11.92 -2.09 14.80
C LEU A 127 12.79 -2.76 15.88
N PHE A 128 12.70 -2.30 17.13
CA PHE A 128 13.42 -2.93 18.25
C PHE A 128 13.00 -4.39 18.46
N ALA A 129 11.70 -4.67 18.47
CA ALA A 129 11.20 -6.04 18.65
C ALA A 129 11.65 -6.98 17.52
N SER A 130 11.72 -6.49 16.28
CA SER A 130 12.22 -7.26 15.14
C SER A 130 13.75 -7.47 15.14
N MET A 131 14.52 -6.61 15.80
CA MET A 131 15.97 -6.78 15.93
C MET A 131 16.36 -7.70 17.10
N CYS A 132 15.44 -7.98 18.02
CA CYS A 132 15.64 -8.86 19.16
C CYS A 132 15.11 -10.30 18.94
N ALA A 133 14.63 -10.62 17.73
CA ALA A 133 14.10 -11.94 17.35
C ALA A 133 15.06 -12.70 16.43
#